data_AF-A0A8J8BTT1-F1
#
_entry.id   AF-A0A8J8BTT1-F1
#
_cell.length_a   1.000
_cell.length_b   1.000
_cell.length_c   1.000
_cell.angle_alpha   90.00
_cell.angle_beta   90.00
_cell.angle_gamma   90.00
#
_symmetry.space_group_name_H-M   'P 1'
#
loop_
_entity.id
_entity.type
_entity.pdbx_description
1 polymer ?
#
loop_
_entity_poly.entity_id
_entity_poly.type
_entity_poly.pdbx_seq_one_letter_code
_entity_poly.pdbx_strand_id
1 'polypeptide(L)' 'MKIVIIGAGSHFTSGLVRDLMKSEILSGSEISLVDTDPESLDLVTRIVRRMVKET' A
#
# COMPACT_ATOMS: atom_id res chain seq x y z
N MET A 1 -8.70 5.78 9.62
CA MET A 1 -7.86 6.91 9.14
C MET A 1 -7.57 6.70 7.65
N LYS A 2 -7.29 7.75 6.88
CA LYS A 2 -6.91 7.62 5.45
C LYS A 2 -5.44 7.97 5.28
N ILE A 3 -4.67 7.05 4.70
CA ILE A 3 -3.24 7.18 4.45
C ILE A 3 -3.04 7.21 2.93
N VAL A 4 -2.38 8.23 2.41
CA VAL A 4 -2.13 8.38 0.97
C VAL A 4 -0.64 8.25 0.70
N ILE A 5 -0.26 7.34 -0.20
CA ILE A 5 1.13 7.11 -0.62
C ILE A 5 1.28 7.64 -2.05
N ILE A 6 2.08 8.69 -2.22
CA ILE A 6 2.39 9.30 -3.53
C ILE A 6 3.75 8.80 -4.01
N GLY A 7 3.85 8.39 -5.27
CA GLY A 7 5.00 7.64 -5.79
C GLY A 7 4.93 6.16 -5.41
N ALA A 8 3.72 5.61 -5.35
CA ALA A 8 3.45 4.27 -4.85
C ALA A 8 4.03 3.15 -5.73
N GLY A 9 4.37 3.41 -6.99
CA GLY A 9 5.02 2.45 -7.88
C GLY A 9 6.42 2.03 -7.44
N SER A 10 7.02 2.75 -6.48
CA SER A 10 8.31 2.40 -5.90
C SER A 10 8.30 1.06 -5.15
N HIS A 11 9.42 0.33 -5.21
CA HIS A 11 9.68 -0.86 -4.39
C HIS A 11 9.58 -0.61 -2.87
N PHE A 12 9.65 0.65 -2.44
CA PHE A 12 9.46 1.06 -1.05
C PHE A 12 8.04 0.75 -0.52
N THR A 13 7.02 0.85 -1.37
CA THR A 13 5.60 0.79 -0.97
C THR A 13 5.24 -0.53 -0.28
N SER A 14 5.71 -1.67 -0.77
CA SER A 14 5.44 -2.96 -0.12
C SER A 14 6.05 -3.06 1.28
N GLY A 15 7.23 -2.49 1.49
CA GLY A 15 7.86 -2.43 2.81
C GLY A 15 7.04 -1.59 3.77
N LEU A 16 6.65 -0.38 3.34
CA LEU A 16 5.82 0.53 4.12
C LEU A 16 4.47 -0.10 4.50
N VAL A 17 3.79 -0.72 3.53
CA VAL A 17 2.50 -1.40 3.78
C VAL A 17 2.66 -2.54 4.80
N ARG A 18 3.72 -3.34 4.71
CA ARG A 18 4.00 -4.40 5.67
C ARG A 18 4.17 -3.86 7.10
N ASP A 19 4.80 -2.70 7.25
CA ASP A 19 4.98 -2.08 8.55
C ASP A 19 3.67 -1.47 9.08
N LEU A 20 2.86 -0.85 8.20
CA LEU A 20 1.52 -0.36 8.55
C LEU A 20 0.61 -1.48 9.05
N MET A 21 0.64 -2.66 8.41
CA MET A 21 -0.17 -3.82 8.79
C MET A 21 0.13 -4.35 10.20
N LYS A 22 1.33 -4.08 10.73
CA LYS A 22 1.73 -4.50 12.09
C LYS A 22 1.31 -3.49 13.17
N SER A 23 0.78 -2.33 12.78
CA SER A 23 0.42 -1.27 13.72
C SER A 23 -1.03 -1.43 14.18
N GLU A 24 -1.22 -1.73 15.47
CA GLU A 24 -2.56 -1.81 16.07
C GLU A 24 -3.28 -0.46 16.03
N ILE A 25 -2.56 0.65 16.22
CA ILE A 25 -3.10 2.02 16.20
C ILE A 25 -3.65 2.38 14.81
N LEU A 26 -3.05 1.84 13.75
CA LEU A 26 -3.44 2.12 12.36
C LEU A 26 -4.39 1.07 11.79
N SER A 27 -4.79 0.07 12.58
CA SER A 27 -5.74 -0.96 12.17
C SER A 27 -7.06 -0.36 11.68
N GLY A 28 -7.60 -0.92 10.60
CA GLY A 28 -8.82 -0.41 9.95
C GLY A 28 -8.62 0.88 9.14
N SER A 29 -7.38 1.33 8.92
CA SER A 29 -7.11 2.46 8.02
C SER A 29 -7.30 2.09 6.55
N GLU A 30 -7.70 3.08 5.75
CA GLU A 30 -7.75 2.99 4.30
C GLU A 30 -6.43 3.49 3.72
N ILE A 31 -5.83 2.73 2.80
CA ILE A 31 -4.62 3.12 2.07
C ILE A 31 -5.02 3.47 0.63
N SER A 32 -4.65 4.67 0.18
CA SER A 32 -4.78 5.10 -1.22
C SER A 32 -3.39 5.19 -1.86
N LEU A 33 -3.21 4.54 -3.00
CA LEU A 33 -1.95 4.51 -3.75
C LEU A 33 -2.07 5.47 -4.94
N VAL A 34 -1.07 6.33 -5.11
CA VAL A 34 -1.01 7.31 -6.20
C VAL A 34 0.34 7.21 -6.88
N ASP A 35 0.33 7.09 -8.20
CA ASP A 35 1.52 7.19 -9.04
C ASP A 35 1.16 7.82 -10.40
N THR A 36 2.15 8.41 -11.07
CA THR A 36 2.00 8.92 -12.43
C THR A 36 2.14 7.83 -13.48
N ASP A 37 2.84 6.75 -13.17
CA ASP A 37 2.95 5.58 -14.04
C ASP A 37 1.82 4.57 -13.75
N PRO A 38 0.84 4.40 -14.67
CA PRO A 38 -0.29 3.50 -14.46
C PRO A 38 0.12 2.03 -14.39
N GLU A 39 1.20 1.60 -15.06
CA GLU A 39 1.63 0.20 -15.05
C GLU A 39 2.24 -0.17 -13.70
N SER A 40 3.14 0.68 -13.19
CA SER A 40 3.69 0.53 -11.85
C SER A 40 2.61 0.60 -10.77
N LEU A 41 1.63 1.50 -10.92
CA LEU A 41 0.50 1.61 -10.00
C LEU A 41 -0.37 0.35 -9.97
N ASP A 42 -0.68 -0.24 -11.12
CA ASP A 42 -1.44 -1.50 -11.19
C ASP A 42 -0.67 -2.64 -10.51
N LEU A 43 0.62 -2.78 -10.83
CA LEU A 43 1.46 -3.84 -10.27
C LEU A 43 1.50 -3.76 -8.74
N VAL A 44 1.82 -2.58 -8.18
CA VAL A 44 1.90 -2.41 -6.73
C VAL A 44 0.53 -2.55 -6.06
N THR A 45 -0.55 -2.12 -6.71
CA THR A 45 -1.92 -2.30 -6.21
C THR A 45 -2.25 -3.78 -6.07
N ARG A 46 -1.90 -4.61 -7.06
CA ARG A 46 -2.10 -6.07 -6.99
C ARG A 46 -1.28 -6.71 -5.87
N ILE A 47 -0.02 -6.32 -5.72
CA ILE A 47 0.87 -6.81 -4.65
C ILE A 47 0.28 -6.47 -3.27
N VAL A 48 -0.04 -5.19 -3.03
CA VAL A 48 -0.58 -4.70 -1.75
C VAL A 48 -1.91 -5.37 -1.43
N ARG A 49 -2.83 -5.48 -2.40
CA ARG A 49 -4.10 -6.18 -2.20
C ARG A 49 -3.92 -7.65 -1.82
N ARG A 50 -2.92 -8.31 -2.37
CA ARG A 50 -2.59 -9.70 -2.02
C ARG A 50 -2.05 -9.79 -0.60
N MET A 51 -1.11 -8.91 -0.22
CA MET A 51 -0.56 -8.85 1.14
C MET A 51 -1.66 -8.70 2.19
N VAL A 52 -2.61 -7.79 1.97
CA VAL A 52 -3.72 -7.53 2.91
C VAL A 52 -4.71 -8.70 3.00
N LYS A 53 -4.89 -9.48 1.92
CA LYS A 53 -5.80 -10.65 1.92
C LYS A 53 -5.22 -11.91 2.55
N GLU A 54 -3.89 -12.03 2.60
CA GLU A 54 -3.19 -13.20 3.15
C GLU A 54 -2.91 -13.09 4.67
N THR A 55 -3.40 -12.02 5.32
CA THR A 55 -3.34 -11.80 6.78
C THR A 55 -4.71 -11.98 7.39
#